data_AF-A0A2W0BTM1-F1
#
_entry.id   AF-A0A2W0BTM1-F1
#
_cell.length_a   1.000
_cell.length_b   1.000
_cell.length_c   1.000
_cell.angle_alpha   90.00
_cell.angle_beta   90.00
_cell.angle_gamma   90.00
#
_symmetry.space_group_name_H-M   'P 1'
#
loop_
_entity.id
_entity.type
_entity.pdbx_description
1 polymer ?
#
loop_
_entity_poly.entity_id
_entity_poly.type
_entity_poly.pdbx_seq_one_letter_code
_entity_poly.pdbx_strand_id
1 'polypeptide(L)'
;MSTATRIPLDELEEVPSPYPEPQLGFLVHEPRKVNNLTLINGKTFLSTTVAGDITPPGAPDVGFFHDDTRFLSRLELKIGGQRTVVLSSSTEKTFASKIELTTTTLAQINSFDLPENTVYIRRQQLLVSDVFYDSITFSNFNQSEAELLVEIAVEADFVDVFQVRGCARSGHYYKPKLQGDSLVFFYVGLDGIARETTIRFQTPPDEVESPFLRWRLKVPATGFRELLNTIICRVGDKPARSKEKSVVLGFRERRETYRRWEEASTRFESSNDIFDHAMQTCTADFHALQIPDGDQHILAAGIPWFATMFGRDSLIAAYQSLLLNPRL
;
A
#
# COMPACT_ATOMS: atom_id res chain seq x y z
N MET A 1 -8.45 23.58 -1.03
CA MET A 1 -8.24 22.29 -1.74
C MET A 1 -7.45 22.61 -3.00
N SER A 2 -6.12 22.47 -2.94
CA SER A 2 -5.28 22.66 -4.12
C SER A 2 -5.34 21.36 -4.92
N THR A 3 -6.08 21.34 -6.03
CA THR A 3 -5.82 20.36 -7.08
C THR A 3 -4.43 20.68 -7.61
N ALA A 4 -3.43 19.90 -7.20
CA ALA A 4 -2.07 20.03 -7.72
C ALA A 4 -2.15 20.13 -9.25
N THR A 5 -1.80 21.31 -9.77
CA THR A 5 -1.84 21.59 -11.20
C THR A 5 -0.89 20.61 -11.87
N ARG A 6 -1.40 19.86 -12.84
CA ARG A 6 -0.63 18.85 -13.57
C ARG A 6 0.61 19.53 -14.15
N ILE A 7 1.78 18.95 -13.90
CA ILE A 7 3.01 19.41 -14.53
C ILE A 7 2.93 19.01 -16.00
N PRO A 8 2.99 19.97 -16.94
CA PRO A 8 3.10 19.65 -18.36
C PRO A 8 4.30 18.73 -18.64
N LEU A 9 4.16 17.78 -19.55
CA LEU A 9 5.22 16.81 -19.86
C LEU A 9 6.51 17.50 -20.35
N ASP A 10 6.40 18.64 -21.02
CA ASP A 10 7.50 19.47 -21.50
C ASP A 10 8.30 20.16 -20.38
N GLU A 11 7.73 20.26 -19.17
CA GLU A 11 8.46 20.73 -17.99
C GLU A 11 9.18 19.60 -17.25
N LEU A 12 8.96 18.33 -17.60
CA LEU A 12 9.58 17.19 -16.93
C LEU A 12 10.95 16.87 -17.55
N GLU A 13 11.91 16.54 -16.69
CA GLU A 13 13.23 16.07 -17.12
C GLU A 13 13.18 14.55 -17.27
N GLU A 14 13.21 14.08 -18.52
CA GLU A 14 13.29 12.65 -18.82
C GLU A 14 14.62 12.06 -18.34
N VAL A 15 14.57 10.87 -17.76
CA VAL A 15 15.73 10.12 -17.30
C VAL A 15 15.72 8.72 -17.90
N PRO A 16 16.88 8.07 -18.06
CA PRO A 16 16.94 6.64 -18.38
C PRO A 16 16.12 5.85 -17.36
N SER A 17 15.60 4.69 -17.76
CA SER A 17 14.98 3.74 -16.83
C SER A 17 15.93 3.55 -15.63
N PRO A 18 15.48 3.87 -14.40
CA PRO A 18 16.31 3.68 -13.21
C PRO A 18 16.43 2.18 -12.85
N TYR A 19 15.74 1.30 -13.58
CA TYR A 19 15.70 -0.13 -13.36
C TYR A 19 16.32 -0.88 -14.54
N PRO A 20 17.18 -1.90 -14.28
CA PRO A 20 17.76 -2.73 -15.35
C PRO A 20 16.69 -3.59 -16.03
N GLU A 21 16.71 -3.64 -17.36
CA GLU A 21 15.80 -4.45 -18.18
C GLU A 21 16.49 -5.73 -18.72
N PRO A 22 15.79 -6.88 -18.85
CA PRO A 22 14.43 -7.10 -18.39
C PRO A 22 14.38 -7.06 -16.86
N GLN A 23 13.34 -6.45 -16.32
CA GLN A 23 12.94 -6.62 -14.92
C GLN A 23 12.33 -8.02 -14.72
N LEU A 24 13.01 -9.06 -15.23
CA LEU A 24 12.77 -10.48 -14.95
C LEU A 24 12.88 -10.61 -13.44
N GLY A 25 11.73 -10.39 -12.80
CA GLY A 25 11.64 -10.02 -11.41
C GLY A 25 12.33 -11.09 -10.60
N PHE A 26 13.29 -10.68 -9.76
CA PHE A 26 13.85 -11.49 -8.70
C PHE A 26 13.95 -12.98 -9.08
N LEU A 27 15.10 -13.41 -9.63
CA LEU A 27 15.50 -14.81 -9.61
C LEU A 27 15.68 -15.23 -8.14
N VAL A 28 14.58 -15.43 -7.41
CA VAL A 28 14.67 -15.99 -6.07
C VAL A 28 14.99 -17.46 -6.28
N HIS A 29 16.24 -17.82 -6.02
CA HIS A 29 16.68 -19.20 -5.98
C HIS A 29 16.05 -19.98 -4.80
N GLU A 30 15.34 -19.29 -3.90
CA GLU A 30 14.65 -19.88 -2.75
C GLU A 30 13.18 -19.46 -2.68
N PRO A 31 12.24 -20.38 -2.42
CA PRO A 31 10.85 -20.02 -2.19
C PRO A 31 10.72 -19.13 -0.95
N ARG A 32 10.32 -17.87 -1.11
CA ARG A 32 9.98 -17.00 0.03
C ARG A 32 8.72 -17.56 0.69
N LYS A 33 8.75 -17.75 2.01
CA LYS A 33 7.52 -17.86 2.80
C LYS A 33 6.87 -16.48 2.80
N VAL A 34 5.90 -16.28 1.91
CA VAL A 34 5.18 -15.02 1.76
C VAL A 34 4.13 -14.93 2.87
N ASN A 35 4.43 -14.19 3.94
CA ASN A 35 3.44 -13.74 4.92
C ASN A 35 3.19 -12.25 4.66
N ASN A 36 2.50 -11.94 3.57
CA ASN A 36 2.24 -10.56 3.18
C ASN A 36 0.90 -10.08 3.74
N LEU A 37 0.83 -8.80 4.08
CA LEU A 37 -0.43 -8.12 4.33
C LEU A 37 -0.94 -7.61 2.99
N THR A 38 -2.23 -7.81 2.74
CA THR A 38 -2.83 -7.37 1.48
C THR A 38 -4.13 -6.60 1.70
N LEU A 39 -4.23 -5.44 1.05
CA LEU A 39 -5.43 -4.64 0.95
C LEU A 39 -5.92 -4.63 -0.50
N ILE A 40 -7.22 -4.74 -0.72
CA ILE A 40 -7.84 -4.81 -2.06
C ILE A 40 -9.05 -3.91 -2.13
N ASN A 41 -9.18 -3.21 -3.25
CA ASN A 41 -10.36 -2.48 -3.64
C ASN A 41 -10.49 -2.44 -5.17
N GLY A 42 -11.22 -3.40 -5.74
CA GLY A 42 -11.38 -3.53 -7.18
C GLY A 42 -10.04 -3.80 -7.87
N LYS A 43 -9.64 -2.91 -8.79
CA LYS A 43 -8.37 -3.01 -9.54
C LYS A 43 -7.18 -2.38 -8.82
N THR A 44 -7.39 -1.86 -7.61
CA THR A 44 -6.34 -1.29 -6.77
C THR A 44 -6.06 -2.24 -5.63
N PHE A 45 -4.78 -2.55 -5.37
CA PHE A 45 -4.40 -3.36 -4.23
C PHE A 45 -2.99 -3.00 -3.74
N LEU A 46 -2.76 -3.27 -2.47
CA LEU A 46 -1.49 -3.07 -1.78
C LEU A 46 -1.04 -4.43 -1.26
N SER A 47 0.20 -4.82 -1.52
CA SER A 47 0.82 -5.97 -0.87
C SER A 47 2.13 -5.55 -0.21
N THR A 48 2.27 -5.84 1.09
CA THR A 48 3.42 -5.47 1.91
C THR A 48 3.91 -6.67 2.70
N THR A 49 5.12 -6.56 3.24
CA THR A 49 5.57 -7.45 4.32
C THR A 49 4.69 -7.30 5.58
N VAL A 50 4.87 -8.19 6.57
CA VAL A 50 4.26 -8.06 7.91
C VAL A 50 4.60 -6.75 8.64
N ALA A 51 5.65 -6.03 8.23
CA ALA A 51 5.98 -4.71 8.77
C ALA A 51 5.20 -3.56 8.13
N GLY A 52 4.34 -3.85 7.14
CA GLY A 52 3.70 -2.84 6.30
C GLY A 52 4.61 -2.26 5.23
N ASP A 53 5.84 -2.78 5.07
CA ASP A 53 6.80 -2.27 4.09
C ASP A 53 6.63 -2.93 2.72
N ILE A 54 6.81 -2.13 1.66
CA ILE A 54 7.04 -2.63 0.29
C ILE A 54 8.56 -2.80 0.15
N THR A 55 9.04 -4.01 0.40
CA THR A 55 10.47 -4.36 0.38
C THR A 55 10.69 -5.86 0.14
N PRO A 56 11.78 -6.29 -0.54
CA PRO A 56 12.78 -5.46 -1.19
C PRO A 56 12.22 -4.76 -2.44
N PRO A 57 12.81 -3.62 -2.84
CA PRO A 57 12.37 -2.88 -4.02
C PRO A 57 12.38 -3.77 -5.26
N GLY A 58 11.32 -3.69 -6.05
CA GLY A 58 11.20 -4.46 -7.30
C GLY A 58 10.67 -5.89 -7.14
N ALA A 59 10.60 -6.46 -5.93
CA ALA A 59 10.11 -7.83 -5.73
C ALA A 59 8.64 -7.99 -6.16
N PRO A 60 8.29 -9.04 -6.91
CA PRO A 60 6.97 -9.15 -7.53
C PRO A 60 5.84 -9.36 -6.51
N ASP A 61 6.14 -9.84 -5.30
CA ASP A 61 5.14 -10.11 -4.28
C ASP A 61 4.74 -8.89 -3.43
N VAL A 62 5.39 -7.73 -3.64
CA VAL A 62 5.10 -6.48 -2.91
C VAL A 62 4.93 -5.29 -3.86
N GLY A 63 4.09 -4.34 -3.46
CA GLY A 63 3.86 -3.11 -4.20
C GLY A 63 2.50 -2.48 -3.92
N PHE A 64 2.34 -1.25 -4.40
CA PHE A 64 1.04 -0.62 -4.57
C PHE A 64 0.67 -0.64 -6.05
N PHE A 65 -0.46 -1.26 -6.37
CA PHE A 65 -0.84 -1.60 -7.73
C PHE A 65 -2.18 -1.00 -8.09
N HIS A 66 -2.31 -0.59 -9.35
CA HIS A 66 -3.54 -0.09 -9.92
C HIS A 66 -3.57 -0.39 -11.41
N ASP A 67 -4.70 -0.89 -11.93
CA ASP A 67 -4.89 -1.20 -13.37
C ASP A 67 -3.67 -1.95 -13.98
N ASP A 68 -3.36 -3.12 -13.41
CA ASP A 68 -2.28 -4.04 -13.85
C ASP A 68 -0.85 -3.45 -13.85
N THR A 69 -0.64 -2.33 -13.16
CA THR A 69 0.64 -1.62 -13.07
C THR A 69 1.03 -1.37 -11.61
N ARG A 70 2.32 -1.55 -11.26
CA ARG A 70 2.89 -1.22 -9.95
C ARG A 70 3.27 0.26 -9.86
N PHE A 71 2.49 1.05 -9.14
CA PHE A 71 2.73 2.49 -8.97
C PHE A 71 3.74 2.82 -7.88
N LEU A 72 3.92 1.95 -6.88
CA LEU A 72 4.92 2.10 -5.84
C LEU A 72 5.65 0.78 -5.63
N SER A 73 6.98 0.81 -5.80
CA SER A 73 7.86 -0.37 -5.72
C SER A 73 8.69 -0.40 -4.45
N ARG A 74 8.74 0.71 -3.70
CA ARG A 74 9.31 0.79 -2.37
C ARG A 74 8.54 1.73 -1.46
N LEU A 75 8.33 1.29 -0.23
CA LEU A 75 7.85 2.05 0.90
C LEU A 75 8.42 1.35 2.14
N GLU A 76 9.55 1.83 2.65
CA GLU A 76 10.28 1.17 3.75
C GLU A 76 10.49 2.16 4.90
N LEU A 77 9.97 1.82 6.08
CA LEU A 77 10.17 2.60 7.30
C LEU A 77 11.46 2.20 8.02
N LYS A 78 12.28 3.19 8.36
CA LYS A 78 13.48 3.03 9.20
C LYS A 78 13.53 4.09 10.29
N ILE A 79 14.16 3.73 11.41
CA ILE A 79 14.42 4.62 12.54
C ILE A 79 15.92 4.61 12.81
N GLY A 80 16.58 5.77 12.70
CA GLY A 80 18.03 5.90 12.87
C GLY A 80 18.82 4.94 11.96
N GLY A 81 18.41 4.79 10.69
CA GLY A 81 19.00 3.86 9.73
C GLY A 81 18.65 2.38 9.93
N GLN A 82 17.97 2.00 11.01
CA GLN A 82 17.63 0.61 11.33
C GLN A 82 16.18 0.26 10.97
N ARG A 83 15.94 -1.01 10.64
CA ARG A 83 14.58 -1.54 10.44
C ARG A 83 13.84 -1.65 11.75
N THR A 84 12.53 -1.44 11.72
CA THR A 84 11.66 -1.70 12.88
C THR A 84 11.48 -3.19 13.13
N VAL A 85 11.20 -3.55 14.39
CA VAL A 85 10.85 -4.92 14.79
C VAL A 85 9.34 -5.06 14.84
N VAL A 86 8.80 -6.11 14.22
CA VAL A 86 7.36 -6.40 14.22
C VAL A 86 6.97 -7.11 15.51
N LEU A 87 6.06 -6.50 16.28
CA LEU A 87 5.47 -7.10 17.48
C LEU A 87 4.20 -7.88 17.14
N SER A 88 3.36 -7.31 16.28
CA SER A 88 2.19 -7.99 15.73
C SER A 88 1.73 -7.31 14.45
N SER A 89 1.03 -8.04 13.60
CA SER A 89 0.44 -7.52 12.37
C SER A 89 -0.88 -8.22 12.10
N SER A 90 -1.90 -7.48 11.72
CA SER A 90 -3.18 -8.03 11.29
C SER A 90 -3.79 -7.20 10.18
N THR A 91 -4.66 -7.85 9.40
CA THR A 91 -5.51 -7.17 8.42
C THR A 91 -6.95 -7.21 8.92
N GLU A 92 -7.59 -6.06 9.03
CA GLU A 92 -9.03 -5.95 9.24
C GLU A 92 -9.72 -6.21 7.89
N LYS A 93 -10.22 -7.45 7.74
CA LYS A 93 -10.79 -7.97 6.50
C LYS A 93 -9.75 -7.86 5.37
N THR A 94 -9.97 -6.99 4.39
CA THR A 94 -9.13 -6.83 3.20
C THR A 94 -8.92 -5.38 2.82
N PHE A 95 -9.21 -4.41 3.69
CA PHE A 95 -9.12 -2.98 3.36
C PHE A 95 -8.28 -2.16 4.31
N ALA A 96 -7.92 -2.70 5.47
CA ALA A 96 -7.01 -2.04 6.38
C ALA A 96 -6.07 -3.02 7.08
N SER A 97 -4.85 -2.58 7.34
CA SER A 97 -3.86 -3.31 8.13
C SER A 97 -3.47 -2.50 9.36
N LYS A 98 -3.26 -3.21 10.46
CA LYS A 98 -2.76 -2.66 11.71
C LYS A 98 -1.49 -3.41 12.08
N ILE A 99 -0.38 -2.68 12.18
CA ILE A 99 0.93 -3.23 12.49
C ILE A 99 1.46 -2.54 13.73
N GLU A 100 1.86 -3.34 14.71
CA GLU A 100 2.49 -2.90 15.95
C GLU A 100 3.99 -3.18 15.84
N LEU A 101 4.79 -2.12 15.97
CA LEU A 101 6.22 -2.08 15.72
C LEU A 101 6.97 -1.51 16.93
N THR A 102 8.26 -1.81 17.03
CA THR A 102 9.19 -1.17 17.98
C THR A 102 10.54 -0.87 17.30
N THR A 103 11.34 -0.01 17.91
CA THR A 103 12.69 0.32 17.46
C THR A 103 13.70 -0.77 17.87
N THR A 104 14.72 -1.03 17.06
CA THR A 104 15.87 -1.86 17.46
C THR A 104 16.81 -1.10 18.40
N THR A 105 17.54 -1.81 19.27
CA THR A 105 18.56 -1.25 20.17
C THR A 105 19.62 -0.40 19.46
N LEU A 106 19.96 -0.74 18.20
CA LEU A 106 20.96 -0.01 17.39
C LEU A 106 20.46 1.32 16.79
N ALA A 107 19.17 1.64 16.88
CA ALA A 107 18.63 2.89 16.33
C ALA A 107 18.91 4.11 17.23
N GLN A 108 19.48 3.90 18.41
CA GLN A 108 19.53 4.87 19.52
C GLN A 108 20.91 5.52 19.72
N ILE A 109 21.74 5.56 18.67
CA ILE A 109 23.19 5.85 18.73
C ILE A 109 23.55 7.19 19.40
N ASN A 110 22.62 8.15 19.51
CA ASN A 110 22.88 9.46 20.11
C ASN A 110 22.19 9.74 21.46
N SER A 111 21.50 8.76 22.06
CA SER A 111 20.89 8.94 23.39
C SER A 111 21.26 7.76 24.29
N PHE A 112 22.36 7.89 25.03
CA PHE A 112 22.78 6.92 26.05
C PHE A 112 21.76 6.74 27.21
N ASP A 113 20.65 7.51 27.21
CA ASP A 113 19.66 7.57 28.29
C ASP A 113 18.28 6.95 27.96
N LEU A 114 18.05 6.43 26.74
CA LEU A 114 16.75 5.83 26.40
C LEU A 114 16.84 4.29 26.52
N PRO A 115 16.18 3.66 27.51
CA PRO A 115 16.23 2.20 27.70
C PRO A 115 15.56 1.47 26.53
N GLU A 116 15.96 0.22 26.25
CA GLU A 116 15.43 -0.62 25.16
C GLU A 116 13.88 -0.57 25.03
N ASN A 117 13.35 -0.66 23.80
CA ASN A 117 11.91 -0.59 23.49
C ASN A 117 11.23 0.74 23.88
N THR A 118 11.98 1.85 23.78
CA THR A 118 11.57 3.19 24.19
C THR A 118 10.33 3.73 23.49
N VAL A 119 10.18 3.42 22.20
CA VAL A 119 9.14 4.00 21.34
C VAL A 119 8.35 2.89 20.68
N TYR A 120 7.08 2.85 21.02
CA TYR A 120 6.09 2.02 20.36
C TYR A 120 5.61 2.71 19.10
N ILE A 121 5.61 1.99 18.00
CA ILE A 121 5.22 2.50 16.69
C ILE A 121 3.99 1.74 16.26
N ARG A 122 2.89 2.45 16.01
CA ARG A 122 1.69 1.87 15.40
C ARG A 122 1.61 2.36 13.96
N ARG A 123 1.59 1.42 13.02
CA ARG A 123 1.34 1.70 11.61
C ARG A 123 -0.04 1.21 11.21
N GLN A 124 -0.82 2.08 10.60
CA GLN A 124 -2.16 1.79 10.09
C GLN A 124 -2.21 2.11 8.61
N GLN A 125 -2.52 1.08 7.82
CA GLN A 125 -2.64 1.19 6.38
C GLN A 125 -4.10 1.01 5.99
N LEU A 126 -4.59 1.86 5.08
CA LEU A 126 -5.98 1.85 4.64
C LEU A 126 -6.03 2.06 3.13
N LEU A 127 -6.80 1.21 2.45
CA LEU A 127 -7.10 1.36 1.03
C LEU A 127 -8.56 1.73 0.82
N VAL A 128 -8.79 2.92 0.24
CA VAL A 128 -10.13 3.45 -0.08
C VAL A 128 -10.11 3.93 -1.52
N SER A 129 -10.97 3.34 -2.36
CA SER A 129 -10.98 3.63 -3.80
C SER A 129 -9.61 3.34 -4.44
N ASP A 130 -8.94 4.37 -4.93
CA ASP A 130 -7.61 4.40 -5.54
C ASP A 130 -6.59 5.14 -4.64
N VAL A 131 -6.92 5.38 -3.38
CA VAL A 131 -6.10 6.11 -2.41
C VAL A 131 -5.63 5.19 -1.30
N PHE A 132 -4.31 5.15 -1.11
CA PHE A 132 -3.65 4.43 -0.03
C PHE A 132 -3.19 5.41 1.04
N TYR A 133 -3.70 5.25 2.27
CA TYR A 133 -3.28 6.00 3.44
C TYR A 133 -2.33 5.16 4.29
N ASP A 134 -1.19 5.73 4.68
CA ASP A 134 -0.21 5.14 5.58
C ASP A 134 0.00 6.08 6.78
N SER A 135 -0.64 5.77 7.91
CA SER A 135 -0.52 6.51 9.18
C SER A 135 0.47 5.79 10.09
N ILE A 136 1.46 6.52 10.59
CA ILE A 136 2.51 6.02 11.48
C ILE A 136 2.49 6.87 12.73
N THR A 137 2.06 6.29 13.85
CA THR A 137 2.05 6.91 15.17
C THR A 137 3.23 6.44 15.99
N PHE A 138 3.99 7.38 16.53
CA PHE A 138 5.12 7.16 17.44
C PHE A 138 4.70 7.55 18.85
N SER A 139 4.66 6.59 19.77
CA SER A 139 4.31 6.81 21.17
C SER A 139 5.54 6.67 22.05
N ASN A 140 5.80 7.71 22.84
CA ASN A 140 6.87 7.73 23.82
C ASN A 140 6.27 7.50 25.22
N PHE A 141 6.65 6.40 25.87
CA PHE A 141 6.19 6.07 27.22
C PHE A 141 7.15 6.52 28.32
N ASN A 142 8.23 7.20 27.98
CA ASN A 142 9.24 7.67 28.93
C ASN A 142 8.85 9.03 29.52
N GLN A 143 9.55 9.39 30.60
CA GLN A 143 9.39 10.68 31.28
C GLN A 143 10.18 11.82 30.62
N SER A 144 11.01 11.54 29.63
CA SER A 144 11.78 12.51 28.84
C SER A 144 11.30 12.56 27.38
N GLU A 145 11.53 13.68 26.70
CA GLU A 145 11.33 13.80 25.24
C GLU A 145 12.27 12.83 24.50
N ALA A 146 11.72 12.12 23.51
CA ALA A 146 12.49 11.25 22.63
C ALA A 146 12.70 11.96 21.28
N GLU A 147 13.94 11.98 20.81
CA GLU A 147 14.29 12.45 19.47
C GLU A 147 14.49 11.25 18.54
N LEU A 148 13.73 11.21 17.44
CA LEU A 148 13.76 10.12 16.46
C LEU A 148 14.14 10.67 15.09
N LEU A 149 15.12 10.04 14.46
CA LEU A 149 15.35 10.19 13.03
C LEU A 149 14.49 9.16 12.30
N VAL A 150 13.35 9.59 11.77
CA VAL A 150 12.45 8.76 10.97
C VAL A 150 12.83 8.90 9.50
N GLU A 151 13.00 7.77 8.82
CA GLU A 151 13.34 7.71 7.41
C GLU A 151 12.31 6.84 6.68
N ILE A 152 11.73 7.35 5.61
CA ILE A 152 10.86 6.59 4.71
C ILE A 152 11.52 6.57 3.34
N ALA A 153 11.88 5.39 2.85
CA ALA A 153 12.38 5.22 1.49
C ALA A 153 11.22 4.95 0.53
N VAL A 154 11.15 5.71 -0.56
CA VAL A 154 10.08 5.63 -1.57
C VAL A 154 10.64 5.55 -2.98
N GLU A 155 10.12 4.61 -3.78
CA GLU A 155 10.46 4.42 -5.19
C GLU A 155 9.23 3.96 -5.97
N ALA A 156 9.16 4.32 -7.25
CA ALA A 156 8.08 3.96 -8.17
C ALA A 156 8.67 3.46 -9.49
N ASP A 157 8.28 2.26 -9.92
CA ASP A 157 8.83 1.62 -11.12
C ASP A 157 7.86 1.48 -12.29
N PHE A 158 6.56 1.61 -12.05
CA PHE A 158 5.51 1.49 -13.07
C PHE A 158 5.57 0.17 -13.85
N VAL A 159 6.04 -0.89 -13.19
CA VAL A 159 6.15 -2.22 -13.77
C VAL A 159 4.77 -2.81 -13.96
N ASP A 160 4.47 -3.21 -15.19
CA ASP A 160 3.22 -3.86 -15.52
C ASP A 160 3.30 -5.40 -15.46
N VAL A 161 2.13 -6.04 -15.54
CA VAL A 161 2.00 -7.51 -15.47
C VAL A 161 2.83 -8.28 -16.52
N PHE A 162 3.14 -7.68 -17.67
CA PHE A 162 3.93 -8.36 -18.70
C PHE A 162 5.42 -8.23 -18.44
N GLN A 163 5.89 -7.08 -17.92
CA GLN A 163 7.26 -6.92 -17.47
C GLN A 163 7.59 -7.93 -16.35
N VAL A 164 6.66 -8.15 -15.41
CA VAL A 164 6.81 -9.19 -14.37
C VAL A 164 6.89 -10.60 -14.95
N ARG A 165 6.23 -10.85 -16.08
CA ARG A 165 6.31 -12.13 -16.82
C ARG A 165 7.57 -12.23 -17.70
N GLY A 166 8.48 -11.26 -17.64
CA GLY A 166 9.76 -11.27 -18.34
C GLY A 166 9.75 -10.62 -19.71
N CYS A 167 8.69 -9.90 -20.08
CA CYS A 167 8.68 -9.13 -21.32
C CYS A 167 9.52 -7.85 -21.14
N ALA A 168 10.69 -7.79 -21.78
CA ALA A 168 11.51 -6.58 -21.83
C ALA A 168 10.76 -5.48 -22.59
N ARG A 169 10.28 -4.48 -21.85
CA ARG A 169 9.66 -3.27 -22.39
C ARG A 169 9.80 -2.15 -21.39
N SER A 170 10.05 -0.94 -21.85
CA SER A 170 10.28 0.22 -20.99
C SER A 170 9.61 1.44 -21.60
N GLY A 171 8.87 2.19 -20.79
CA GLY A 171 8.33 3.49 -21.15
C GLY A 171 9.33 4.62 -20.88
N HIS A 172 8.81 5.84 -20.78
CA HIS A 172 9.59 7.04 -20.49
C HIS A 172 9.49 7.39 -19.02
N TYR A 173 10.63 7.52 -18.35
CA TYR A 173 10.73 7.89 -16.94
C TYR A 173 11.16 9.34 -16.81
N TYR A 174 10.71 10.01 -15.76
CA TYR A 174 11.09 11.39 -15.49
C TYR A 174 11.56 11.55 -14.04
N LYS A 175 12.38 12.56 -13.78
CA LYS A 175 12.79 12.87 -12.41
C LYS A 175 11.56 13.17 -11.54
N PRO A 176 11.47 12.58 -10.34
CA PRO A 176 10.40 12.92 -9.42
C PRO A 176 10.53 14.39 -8.98
N LYS A 177 9.39 15.05 -8.77
CA LYS A 177 9.33 16.46 -8.39
C LYS A 177 8.63 16.65 -7.05
N LEU A 178 9.21 17.52 -6.22
CA LEU A 178 8.57 18.01 -5.01
C LEU A 178 7.64 19.19 -5.36
N GLN A 179 6.37 19.09 -4.99
CA GLN A 179 5.35 20.11 -5.17
C GLN A 179 4.69 20.43 -3.83
N GLY A 180 5.16 21.48 -3.16
CA GLY A 180 4.65 21.85 -1.84
C GLY A 180 4.84 20.72 -0.83
N ASP A 181 3.73 20.11 -0.40
CA ASP A 181 3.68 19.00 0.56
C ASP A 181 3.67 17.61 -0.09
N SER A 182 3.99 17.51 -1.38
CA SER A 182 3.83 16.27 -2.15
C SER A 182 5.07 15.93 -2.97
N LEU A 183 5.45 14.65 -3.01
CA LEU A 183 6.42 14.10 -3.96
C LEU A 183 5.68 13.37 -5.08
N VAL A 184 5.99 13.67 -6.34
CA VAL A 184 5.31 13.10 -7.51
C VAL A 184 6.30 12.36 -8.39
N PHE A 185 6.00 11.10 -8.70
CA PHE A 185 6.68 10.28 -9.69
C PHE A 185 5.89 10.28 -11.00
N PHE A 186 6.59 10.26 -12.14
CA PHE A 186 5.98 10.35 -13.47
C PHE A 186 6.51 9.25 -14.38
N TYR A 187 5.62 8.70 -15.19
CA TYR A 187 5.94 7.70 -16.21
C TYR A 187 4.98 7.81 -17.40
N VAL A 188 5.48 7.64 -18.62
CA VAL A 188 4.65 7.52 -19.82
C VAL A 188 4.87 6.14 -20.41
N GLY A 189 3.80 5.34 -20.46
CA GLY A 189 3.88 4.00 -21.03
C GLY A 189 4.05 4.01 -22.55
N LEU A 190 4.36 2.84 -23.13
CA LEU A 190 4.41 2.66 -24.58
C LEU A 190 3.06 2.92 -25.28
N ASP A 191 1.97 2.94 -24.51
CA ASP A 191 0.64 3.33 -24.93
C ASP A 191 0.44 4.86 -25.03
N GLY A 192 1.47 5.65 -24.69
CA GLY A 192 1.40 7.11 -24.63
C GLY A 192 0.60 7.63 -23.44
N ILE A 193 0.19 6.76 -22.50
CA ILE A 193 -0.61 7.16 -21.33
C ILE A 193 0.32 7.54 -20.19
N ALA A 194 0.17 8.79 -19.71
CA ALA A 194 0.85 9.28 -18.52
C ALA A 194 0.31 8.60 -17.25
N ARG A 195 1.21 8.20 -16.36
CA ARG A 195 0.94 7.60 -15.06
C ARG A 195 1.71 8.37 -14.00
N GLU A 196 1.05 8.67 -12.89
CA GLU A 196 1.64 9.44 -11.79
C GLU A 196 1.38 8.75 -10.45
N THR A 197 2.39 8.75 -9.59
CA THR A 197 2.27 8.36 -8.17
C THR A 197 2.54 9.60 -7.33
N THR A 198 1.51 10.14 -6.68
CA THR A 198 1.63 11.29 -5.78
C THR A 198 1.64 10.79 -4.35
N ILE A 199 2.68 11.15 -3.59
CA ILE A 199 2.76 10.93 -2.15
C ILE A 199 2.62 12.30 -1.48
N ARG A 200 1.49 12.56 -0.83
CA ARG A 200 1.26 13.76 -0.03
C ARG A 200 1.57 13.50 1.43
N PHE A 201 2.28 14.45 2.05
CA PHE A 201 2.64 14.41 3.46
C PHE A 201 1.73 15.37 4.24
N GLN A 202 1.09 14.90 5.31
CA GLN A 202 0.44 15.82 6.25
C GLN A 202 1.46 16.71 6.96
N THR A 203 2.63 16.13 7.28
CA THR A 203 3.79 16.83 7.84
C THR A 203 4.94 16.68 6.85
N PRO A 204 5.37 17.75 6.16
CA PRO A 204 6.47 17.68 5.20
C PRO A 204 7.77 17.13 5.86
N PRO A 205 8.57 16.34 5.12
CA PRO A 205 9.90 15.93 5.58
C PRO A 205 10.83 17.12 5.73
N ASP A 206 11.75 17.04 6.70
CA ASP A 206 12.81 18.02 6.90
C ASP A 206 13.83 17.98 5.75
N GLU A 207 14.08 16.77 5.22
CA GLU A 207 15.01 16.53 4.12
C GLU A 207 14.41 15.53 3.12
N VAL A 208 14.55 15.87 1.82
CA VAL A 208 14.16 15.03 0.69
C VAL A 208 15.42 14.75 -0.13
N GLU A 209 15.98 13.56 0.04
CA GLU A 209 17.14 13.07 -0.69
C GLU A 209 16.80 11.70 -1.27
N SER A 210 16.25 11.69 -2.49
CA SER A 210 15.75 10.47 -3.12
C SER A 210 16.77 9.31 -3.04
N PRO A 211 16.36 8.13 -2.55
CA PRO A 211 14.98 7.70 -2.29
C PRO A 211 14.44 8.02 -0.88
N PHE A 212 15.20 8.69 -0.03
CA PHE A 212 14.89 8.89 1.39
C PHE A 212 14.17 10.22 1.68
N LEU A 213 13.12 10.12 2.49
CA LEU A 213 12.42 11.22 3.12
C LEU A 213 12.73 11.16 4.62
N ARG A 214 13.21 12.25 5.22
CA ARG A 214 13.65 12.25 6.63
C ARG A 214 12.90 13.26 7.49
N TRP A 215 12.56 12.83 8.70
CA TRP A 215 11.98 13.67 9.75
C TRP A 215 12.78 13.53 11.04
N ARG A 216 13.10 14.65 11.67
CA ARG A 216 13.64 14.73 13.04
C ARG A 216 12.47 14.95 14.00
N LEU A 217 11.83 13.87 14.41
CA LEU A 217 10.64 13.92 15.26
C LEU A 217 11.02 14.05 16.74
N LYS A 218 10.48 15.09 17.37
CA LYS A 218 10.45 15.24 18.83
C LYS A 218 9.14 14.68 19.37
N VAL A 219 9.20 13.54 20.04
CA VAL A 219 8.05 12.86 20.65
C VAL A 219 8.03 13.19 22.15
N PRO A 220 7.04 13.97 22.65
CA PRO A 220 7.01 14.41 24.03
C PRO A 220 7.00 13.25 25.03
N ALA A 221 7.50 13.51 26.24
CA ALA A 221 7.35 12.58 27.36
C ALA A 221 5.88 12.16 27.55
N THR A 222 5.62 10.86 27.67
CA THR A 222 4.27 10.28 27.77
C THR A 222 3.30 10.67 26.64
N GLY A 223 3.82 11.14 25.50
CA GLY A 223 3.06 11.69 24.39
C GLY A 223 3.22 10.91 23.09
N PHE A 224 2.65 11.45 22.02
CA PHE A 224 2.78 10.85 20.68
C PHE A 224 2.93 11.89 19.56
N ARG A 225 3.37 11.41 18.41
CA ARG A 225 3.39 12.12 17.12
C ARG A 225 2.87 11.20 16.03
N GLU A 226 2.21 11.78 15.02
CA GLU A 226 1.69 11.05 13.87
C GLU A 226 2.28 11.61 12.58
N LEU A 227 2.68 10.71 11.68
CA LEU A 227 2.94 11.00 10.27
C LEU A 227 1.85 10.33 9.43
N LEU A 228 1.18 11.10 8.59
CA LEU A 228 0.22 10.58 7.62
C LEU A 228 0.73 10.84 6.20
N ASN A 229 0.88 9.76 5.45
CA ASN A 229 1.19 9.78 4.03
C ASN A 229 -0.06 9.35 3.25
N THR A 230 -0.41 10.11 2.20
CA THR A 230 -1.51 9.78 1.30
C THR A 230 -0.95 9.55 -0.11
N ILE A 231 -1.06 8.32 -0.59
CA ILE A 231 -0.54 7.86 -1.87
C ILE A 231 -1.70 7.73 -2.86
N ILE A 232 -1.59 8.42 -4.01
CA ILE A 232 -2.64 8.50 -5.03
C ILE A 232 -2.03 8.09 -6.38
N CYS A 233 -2.69 7.17 -7.07
CA CYS A 233 -2.38 6.82 -8.46
C CYS A 233 -3.21 7.67 -9.43
N ARG A 234 -2.62 8.08 -10.55
CA ARG A 234 -3.33 8.72 -11.65
C ARG A 234 -2.96 8.06 -12.97
N VAL A 235 -3.96 7.85 -13.84
CA VAL A 235 -3.80 7.26 -15.17
C VAL A 235 -4.45 8.16 -16.22
N GLY A 236 -3.65 8.71 -17.12
CA GLY A 236 -4.07 9.64 -18.16
C GLY A 236 -4.76 10.87 -17.58
N ASP A 237 -5.82 11.30 -18.25
CA ASP A 237 -6.62 12.47 -17.85
C ASP A 237 -7.79 12.09 -16.94
N LYS A 238 -7.87 10.82 -16.51
CA LYS A 238 -8.92 10.39 -15.60
C LYS A 238 -8.69 11.10 -14.27
N PRO A 239 -9.68 11.84 -13.74
CA PRO A 239 -9.60 12.33 -12.38
C PRO A 239 -9.42 11.12 -11.45
N ALA A 240 -8.65 11.28 -10.37
CA ALA A 240 -8.64 10.29 -9.29
C ALA A 240 -10.10 10.00 -8.91
N ARG A 241 -10.48 8.72 -8.86
CA ARG A 241 -11.89 8.32 -8.68
C ARG A 241 -12.45 8.84 -7.37
N SER A 242 -11.60 9.07 -6.37
CA SER A 242 -11.97 9.60 -5.07
C SER A 242 -11.43 11.00 -4.82
N LYS A 243 -12.29 11.89 -4.31
CA LYS A 243 -11.81 13.03 -3.52
C LYS A 243 -11.10 12.46 -2.28
N GLU A 244 -9.96 13.02 -1.93
CA GLU A 244 -9.27 12.66 -0.70
C GLU A 244 -10.20 12.85 0.51
N LYS A 245 -10.28 11.82 1.35
CA LYS A 245 -11.13 11.80 2.53
C LYS A 245 -10.23 11.76 3.76
N SER A 246 -10.75 12.20 4.90
CA SER A 246 -10.11 11.88 6.17
C SER A 246 -10.00 10.36 6.33
N VAL A 247 -8.86 9.87 6.83
CA VAL A 247 -8.62 8.46 7.14
C VAL A 247 -9.78 7.86 7.95
N VAL A 248 -10.29 8.59 8.95
CA VAL A 248 -11.41 8.15 9.79
C VAL A 248 -12.70 7.94 8.99
N LEU A 249 -13.00 8.86 8.06
CA LEU A 249 -14.17 8.74 7.19
C LEU A 249 -14.02 7.57 6.21
N GLY A 250 -12.83 7.41 5.63
CA GLY A 250 -12.50 6.29 4.75
C GLY A 250 -12.66 4.93 5.43
N PHE A 251 -12.16 4.78 6.66
CA PHE A 251 -12.34 3.58 7.48
C PHE A 251 -13.83 3.27 7.72
N ARG A 252 -14.61 4.27 8.14
CA ARG A 252 -16.04 4.09 8.41
C ARG A 252 -16.80 3.66 7.16
N GLU A 253 -16.54 4.30 6.04
CA GLU A 253 -17.17 3.99 4.75
C GLU A 253 -16.86 2.56 4.28
N ARG A 254 -15.60 2.13 4.34
CA ARG A 254 -15.22 0.76 3.96
C ARG A 254 -15.89 -0.27 4.84
N ARG A 255 -15.92 -0.02 6.16
CA ARG A 255 -16.60 -0.89 7.12
C ARG A 255 -18.11 -0.93 6.91
N GLU A 256 -18.75 0.19 6.59
CA GLU A 256 -20.18 0.20 6.26
C GLU A 256 -20.49 -0.50 4.94
N THR A 257 -19.66 -0.29 3.91
CA THR A 257 -19.82 -0.93 2.60
C THR A 257 -19.73 -2.45 2.74
N TYR A 258 -18.68 -2.93 3.43
CA TYR A 258 -18.51 -4.36 3.71
C TYR A 258 -19.68 -4.90 4.54
N ARG A 259 -20.10 -4.21 5.61
CA ARG A 259 -21.20 -4.66 6.49
C ARG A 259 -22.51 -4.81 5.73
N ARG A 260 -22.88 -3.84 4.87
CA ARG A 260 -24.11 -3.93 4.07
C ARG A 260 -24.06 -5.10 3.10
N TRP A 261 -22.90 -5.38 2.53
CA TRP A 261 -22.71 -6.54 1.65
C TRP A 261 -22.78 -7.86 2.43
N GLU A 262 -22.18 -7.91 3.63
CA GLU A 262 -22.21 -9.07 4.53
C GLU A 262 -23.64 -9.35 5.02
N GLU A 263 -24.40 -8.32 5.40
CA GLU A 263 -25.82 -8.41 5.78
C GLU A 263 -26.72 -8.88 4.64
N ALA A 264 -26.34 -8.61 3.39
CA ALA A 264 -27.05 -9.08 2.19
C ALA A 264 -26.61 -10.48 1.73
N SER A 265 -25.65 -11.10 2.41
CA SER A 265 -25.10 -12.42 2.08
C SER A 265 -25.59 -13.50 3.05
N THR A 266 -25.55 -14.76 2.64
CA THR A 266 -25.86 -15.91 3.50
C THR A 266 -24.83 -16.02 4.62
N ARG A 267 -25.31 -16.22 5.86
CA ARG A 267 -24.46 -16.45 7.03
C ARG A 267 -24.34 -17.95 7.30
N PHE A 268 -23.10 -18.42 7.47
CA PHE A 268 -22.77 -19.80 7.83
C PHE A 268 -22.42 -19.87 9.31
N GLU A 269 -23.00 -20.84 10.02
CA GLU A 269 -22.68 -21.15 11.40
C GLU A 269 -22.59 -22.66 11.57
N SER A 270 -21.68 -23.10 12.44
CA SER A 270 -21.54 -24.50 12.82
C SER A 270 -21.13 -24.62 14.28
N SER A 271 -21.01 -25.85 14.78
CA SER A 271 -20.41 -26.12 16.09
C SER A 271 -18.87 -26.18 16.03
N ASN A 272 -18.25 -25.79 14.92
CA ASN A 272 -16.80 -25.82 14.72
C ASN A 272 -16.27 -24.42 14.38
N ASP A 273 -15.66 -23.78 15.37
CA ASP A 273 -15.14 -22.41 15.26
C ASP A 273 -14.10 -22.24 14.14
N ILE A 274 -13.31 -23.28 13.84
CA ILE A 274 -12.31 -23.25 12.76
C ILE A 274 -13.01 -23.17 11.40
N PHE A 275 -14.07 -23.96 11.22
CA PHE A 275 -14.87 -23.92 10.00
C PHE A 275 -15.54 -22.55 9.83
N ASP A 276 -16.10 -22.01 10.92
CA ASP A 276 -16.77 -20.71 10.90
C ASP A 276 -15.77 -19.58 10.58
N HIS A 277 -14.56 -19.61 11.15
CA HIS A 277 -13.50 -18.66 10.81
C HIS A 277 -13.05 -18.79 9.34
N ALA A 278 -12.92 -20.02 8.82
CA ALA A 278 -12.58 -20.24 7.42
C ALA A 278 -13.67 -19.67 6.50
N MET A 279 -14.95 -19.91 6.79
CA MET A 279 -16.08 -19.37 6.02
C MET A 279 -16.15 -17.84 6.07
N GLN A 280 -15.88 -17.23 7.23
CA GLN A 280 -15.81 -15.77 7.37
C GLN A 280 -14.67 -15.17 6.57
N THR A 281 -13.52 -15.86 6.49
CA THR A 281 -12.37 -15.46 5.68
C THR A 281 -12.71 -15.54 4.20
N CYS A 282 -13.23 -16.69 3.73
CA CYS A 282 -13.67 -16.87 2.34
C CYS A 282 -14.69 -15.81 1.93
N THR A 283 -15.64 -15.48 2.80
CA THR A 283 -16.66 -14.45 2.56
C THR A 283 -16.01 -13.07 2.38
N ALA A 284 -15.04 -12.73 3.24
CA ALA A 284 -14.29 -11.48 3.11
C ALA A 284 -13.45 -11.42 1.83
N ASP A 285 -12.87 -12.55 1.41
CA ASP A 285 -12.08 -12.67 0.19
C ASP A 285 -12.94 -12.50 -1.07
N PHE A 286 -14.11 -13.13 -1.13
CA PHE A 286 -15.07 -12.91 -2.23
C PHE A 286 -15.48 -11.44 -2.34
N HIS A 287 -15.74 -10.77 -1.21
CA HIS A 287 -16.02 -9.34 -1.24
C HIS A 287 -14.85 -8.54 -1.81
N ALA A 288 -13.63 -8.89 -1.42
CA ALA A 288 -12.42 -8.18 -1.79
C ALA A 288 -12.05 -8.33 -3.27
N LEU A 289 -12.25 -9.53 -3.84
CA LEU A 289 -11.88 -9.89 -5.20
C LEU A 289 -12.87 -9.40 -6.27
N GLN A 290 -13.94 -8.69 -5.87
CA GLN A 290 -14.85 -8.05 -6.81
C GLN A 290 -14.17 -6.89 -7.54
N ILE A 291 -14.08 -6.99 -8.86
CA ILE A 291 -13.67 -5.90 -9.76
C ILE A 291 -14.95 -5.31 -10.37
N PRO A 292 -15.20 -3.99 -10.21
CA PRO A 292 -16.37 -3.35 -10.81
C PRO A 292 -16.23 -3.24 -12.33
N ASP A 293 -17.31 -3.58 -13.03
CA ASP A 293 -17.50 -3.42 -14.48
C ASP A 293 -18.90 -2.85 -14.76
N GLY A 294 -18.98 -1.52 -14.91
CA GLY A 294 -20.26 -0.81 -14.96
C GLY A 294 -21.05 -1.00 -13.67
N ASP A 295 -22.30 -1.47 -13.80
CA ASP A 295 -23.18 -1.80 -12.67
C ASP A 295 -23.00 -3.25 -12.16
N GLN A 296 -22.11 -4.01 -12.79
CA GLN A 296 -21.82 -5.41 -12.47
C GLN A 296 -20.43 -5.55 -11.85
N HIS A 297 -20.13 -6.76 -11.39
CA HIS A 297 -18.84 -7.11 -10.83
C HIS A 297 -18.36 -8.41 -11.47
N ILE A 298 -17.05 -8.56 -11.55
CA ILE A 298 -16.40 -9.82 -11.89
C ILE A 298 -15.51 -10.24 -10.72
N LEU A 299 -15.38 -11.56 -10.52
CA LEU A 299 -14.45 -12.09 -9.54
C LEU A 299 -13.05 -12.22 -10.15
N ALA A 300 -12.09 -11.54 -9.55
CA ALA A 300 -10.67 -11.69 -9.87
C ALA A 300 -10.18 -13.11 -9.50
N ALA A 301 -9.27 -13.67 -10.31
CA ALA A 301 -8.69 -14.98 -10.00
C ALA A 301 -7.73 -14.95 -8.81
N GLY A 302 -7.12 -13.81 -8.54
CA GLY A 302 -6.24 -13.61 -7.39
C GLY A 302 -5.34 -12.40 -7.56
N ILE A 303 -4.51 -12.14 -6.57
CA ILE A 303 -3.62 -10.98 -6.49
C ILE A 303 -2.21 -11.46 -6.14
N PRO A 304 -1.14 -10.69 -6.44
CA PRO A 304 -1.14 -9.41 -7.14
C PRO A 304 -1.24 -9.51 -8.68
N TRP A 305 -0.79 -10.60 -9.31
CA TRP A 305 -0.59 -10.65 -10.78
C TRP A 305 -1.73 -11.28 -11.60
N PHE A 306 -2.82 -11.67 -10.94
CA PHE A 306 -3.99 -12.27 -11.58
C PHE A 306 -5.27 -11.46 -11.30
N ALA A 307 -5.12 -10.16 -11.00
CA ALA A 307 -6.17 -9.26 -10.56
C ALA A 307 -7.02 -8.76 -11.76
N THR A 308 -7.43 -9.69 -12.60
CA THR A 308 -8.15 -9.46 -13.85
C THR A 308 -9.14 -10.60 -14.11
N MET A 309 -9.89 -10.50 -15.21
CA MET A 309 -10.88 -11.49 -15.60
C MET A 309 -10.21 -12.75 -16.14
N PHE A 310 -10.41 -13.88 -15.47
CA PHE A 310 -10.06 -15.20 -16.00
C PHE A 310 -11.35 -16.01 -16.14
N GLY A 311 -11.89 -16.07 -17.36
CA GLY A 311 -13.26 -16.54 -17.60
C GLY A 311 -13.61 -17.86 -16.90
N ARG A 312 -12.75 -18.87 -16.97
CA ARG A 312 -12.98 -20.16 -16.28
C ARG A 312 -13.02 -19.99 -14.75
N ASP A 313 -12.02 -19.35 -14.19
CA ASP A 313 -11.86 -19.16 -12.74
C ASP A 313 -13.00 -18.31 -12.18
N SER A 314 -13.33 -17.19 -12.84
CA SER A 314 -14.45 -16.32 -12.48
C SER A 314 -15.80 -17.04 -12.56
N LEU A 315 -16.06 -17.83 -13.61
CA LEU A 315 -17.32 -18.58 -13.77
C LEU A 315 -17.48 -19.66 -12.69
N ILE A 316 -16.42 -20.43 -12.41
CA ILE A 316 -16.46 -21.48 -11.38
C ILE A 316 -16.65 -20.85 -10.01
N ALA A 317 -15.90 -19.79 -9.69
CA ALA A 317 -16.01 -19.09 -8.42
C ALA A 317 -17.42 -18.52 -8.22
N ALA A 318 -17.98 -17.83 -9.22
CA ALA A 318 -19.34 -17.28 -9.17
C ALA A 318 -20.39 -18.38 -8.97
N TYR A 319 -20.29 -19.49 -9.71
CA TYR A 319 -21.21 -20.62 -9.57
C TYR A 319 -21.15 -21.26 -8.18
N GLN A 320 -19.94 -21.42 -7.63
CA GLN A 320 -19.75 -21.96 -6.28
C GLN A 320 -20.20 -20.97 -5.18
N SER A 321 -20.13 -19.66 -5.43
CA SER A 321 -20.54 -18.62 -4.48
C SER A 321 -22.04 -18.30 -4.52
N LEU A 322 -22.84 -18.93 -5.38
CA LEU A 322 -24.31 -18.72 -5.43
C LEU A 322 -24.99 -18.94 -4.07
N LEU A 323 -24.50 -19.90 -3.29
CA LEU A 323 -24.99 -20.17 -1.93
C LEU A 323 -24.64 -19.07 -0.92
N LEU A 324 -23.58 -18.30 -1.19
CA LEU A 324 -23.15 -17.17 -0.37
C LEU A 324 -23.91 -15.90 -0.78
N ASN A 325 -23.86 -15.52 -2.05
CA ASN A 325 -24.51 -14.32 -2.55
C ASN A 325 -24.77 -14.45 -4.07
N PRO A 326 -26.04 -14.40 -4.53
CA PRO A 326 -26.37 -14.58 -5.94
C PRO A 326 -26.03 -13.37 -6.83
N ARG A 327 -25.50 -12.27 -6.25
CA ARG A 327 -25.02 -11.09 -7.00
C ARG A 327 -23.52 -11.15 -7.34
N LEU A 328 -22.81 -12.19 -6.88
CA LEU A 328 -21.38 -12.40 -7.17
C LEU A 328 -21.13 -13.05 -8.53
#